data_AF-A0A6G3ZXA4-F1
#
_entry.id   AF-A0A6G3ZXA4-F1
#
_cell.length_a   1.000
_cell.length_b   1.000
_cell.length_c   1.000
_cell.angle_alpha   90.00
_cell.angle_beta   90.00
_cell.angle_gamma   90.00
#
_symmetry.space_group_name_H-M   'P 1'
#
loop_
_entity.id
_entity.type
_entity.pdbx_description
1 polymer ?
#
loop_
_entity_poly.entity_id
_entity_poly.type
_entity_poly.pdbx_seq_one_letter_code
_entity_poly.pdbx_strand_id
1 'polypeptide(L)'
;MSILKNAFLVIVMLIVFISGMSGMHATALAAHEHGDSVMASEGQSLGEKITNLTSIVLVSMATLFFIVRIRGSAKHLSKMTGMMAAMATSMMASVVIGTILGLLLKGMFLSTVVGVVIGVVIGFFAGQTLSQVAALDGMMSGVMGGMMGPMLGVMVLGDHPVLTVLFMDLVFAVMMIALYQFLITEVRASLVKQPN
;
A
#
# COMPACT_ATOMS: atom_id res chain seq x y z
N MET A 1 3.26 -21.55 13.42
CA MET A 1 2.77 -21.03 12.13
C MET A 1 1.38 -20.37 12.23
N SER A 2 0.50 -20.80 13.15
CA SER A 2 -0.79 -20.13 13.47
C SER A 2 -0.62 -18.76 14.12
N ILE A 3 0.31 -18.61 15.07
CA ILE A 3 0.55 -17.35 15.79
C ILE A 3 1.00 -16.23 14.85
N LEU A 4 1.84 -16.55 13.86
CA LEU A 4 2.32 -15.57 12.86
C LEU A 4 1.23 -15.20 11.84
N LYS A 5 0.34 -16.14 11.50
CA LYS A 5 -0.84 -15.89 10.66
C LYS A 5 -1.83 -14.97 11.37
N ASN A 6 -2.04 -15.20 12.66
CA ASN A 6 -2.92 -14.40 13.49
C ASN A 6 -2.31 -13.01 13.74
N ALA A 7 -1.01 -12.90 13.99
CA ALA A 7 -0.34 -11.61 14.13
C ALA A 7 -0.41 -10.76 12.85
N PHE A 8 -0.20 -11.37 11.69
CA PHE A 8 -0.32 -10.67 10.41
C PHE A 8 -1.76 -10.24 10.10
N LEU A 9 -2.74 -11.12 10.32
CA LEU A 9 -4.14 -10.80 10.14
C LEU A 9 -4.61 -9.73 11.12
N VAL A 10 -4.11 -9.73 12.36
CA VAL A 10 -4.35 -8.68 13.36
C VAL A 10 -3.70 -7.36 12.96
N ILE A 11 -2.50 -7.35 12.37
CA ILE A 11 -1.86 -6.13 11.86
C ILE A 11 -2.68 -5.54 10.70
N VAL A 12 -3.13 -6.37 9.75
CA VAL A 12 -3.96 -5.91 8.64
C VAL A 12 -5.34 -5.43 9.11
N MET A 13 -5.95 -6.13 10.06
CA MET A 13 -7.19 -5.67 10.71
C MET A 13 -6.98 -4.37 11.49
N LEU A 14 -5.84 -4.20 12.17
CA LEU A 14 -5.47 -2.96 12.84
C LEU A 14 -5.25 -1.82 11.84
N ILE A 15 -4.65 -2.08 10.67
CA ILE A 15 -4.49 -1.08 9.61
C ILE A 15 -5.87 -0.58 9.16
N VAL A 16 -6.79 -1.49 8.84
CA VAL A 16 -8.16 -1.14 8.42
C VAL A 16 -8.93 -0.45 9.55
N PHE A 17 -8.74 -0.89 10.80
CA PHE A 17 -9.44 -0.33 11.97
C PHE A 17 -8.93 1.05 12.37
N ILE A 18 -7.60 1.28 12.33
CA ILE A 18 -6.98 2.57 12.65
C ILE A 18 -7.25 3.59 11.53
N SER A 19 -7.09 3.21 10.26
CA SER A 19 -7.48 4.08 9.14
C SER A 19 -8.98 4.37 9.17
N GLY A 20 -9.82 3.38 9.54
CA GLY A 20 -11.27 3.52 9.70
C GLY A 20 -11.68 4.47 10.82
N MET A 21 -11.11 4.33 12.02
CA MET A 21 -11.37 5.25 13.14
C MET A 21 -10.90 6.67 12.85
N SER A 22 -9.75 6.83 12.19
CA SER A 22 -9.21 8.14 11.80
C SER A 22 -10.09 8.83 10.76
N GLY A 23 -10.55 8.08 9.75
CA GLY A 23 -11.47 8.56 8.73
C GLY A 23 -12.86 8.92 9.27
N MET A 24 -13.41 8.12 10.19
CA MET A 24 -14.67 8.41 10.88
C MET A 24 -14.58 9.66 11.78
N HIS A 25 -13.43 9.92 12.40
CA HIS A 25 -13.22 11.14 13.18
C HIS A 25 -13.14 12.39 12.29
N ALA A 26 -12.57 12.26 11.09
CA ALA A 26 -12.51 13.34 10.11
C ALA A 26 -13.89 13.69 9.53
N THR A 27 -14.71 12.69 9.20
CA THR A 27 -16.09 12.93 8.73
C THR A 27 -17.02 13.42 9.84
N ALA A 28 -16.82 12.98 11.09
CA ALA A 28 -17.57 13.48 12.25
C ALA A 28 -17.22 14.94 12.60
N LEU A 29 -15.95 15.34 12.48
CA LEU A 29 -15.52 16.73 12.69
C LEU A 29 -16.09 17.66 11.59
N ALA A 30 -16.07 17.21 10.34
CA ALA A 30 -16.67 17.94 9.22
C ALA A 30 -18.21 18.07 9.35
N ALA A 31 -18.89 17.05 9.89
CA ALA A 31 -20.32 17.10 10.17
C ALA A 31 -20.68 18.05 11.33
N HIS A 32 -19.75 18.33 12.25
CA HIS A 32 -19.95 19.24 13.38
C HIS A 32 -19.69 20.72 13.01
N GLU A 33 -18.85 21.00 12.02
CA GLU A 33 -18.63 22.37 11.52
C GLU A 33 -19.71 22.86 10.55
N HIS A 34 -20.55 21.96 10.00
CA HIS A 34 -21.62 22.33 9.07
C HIS A 34 -22.84 23.03 9.71
N GLY A 35 -22.71 23.50 10.95
CA GLY A 35 -23.67 24.37 11.62
C GLY A 35 -23.48 25.88 11.35
N ASP A 36 -22.30 26.33 10.90
CA ASP A 36 -22.09 27.77 10.67
C ASP A 36 -21.13 28.07 9.51
N SER A 37 -21.69 28.80 8.55
CA SER A 37 -21.04 29.64 7.54
C SER A 37 -20.42 29.00 6.28
N VAL A 38 -20.82 29.65 5.20
CA VAL A 38 -20.48 29.47 3.79
C VAL A 38 -19.22 30.28 3.49
N MET A 39 -18.31 29.66 2.73
CA MET A 39 -17.08 30.19 2.09
C MET A 39 -15.79 30.31 2.91
N ALA A 40 -14.73 29.78 2.28
CA ALA A 40 -13.29 30.03 2.47
C ALA A 40 -12.56 29.25 3.58
N SER A 41 -11.99 28.10 3.22
CA SER A 41 -10.53 27.93 3.31
C SER A 41 -10.06 26.75 2.49
N GLU A 42 -9.20 27.08 1.53
CA GLU A 42 -8.37 26.20 0.73
C GLU A 42 -7.30 25.53 1.63
N GLY A 43 -7.74 24.65 2.53
CA GLY A 43 -6.86 23.97 3.48
C GLY A 43 -7.44 22.62 3.84
N GLN A 44 -6.70 21.54 3.56
CA GLN A 44 -7.07 20.20 4.05
C GLN A 44 -7.35 20.27 5.55
N SER A 45 -8.51 19.76 5.97
CA SER A 45 -8.86 19.64 7.39
C SER A 45 -7.78 18.83 8.11
N LEU A 46 -7.48 19.20 9.37
CA LEU A 46 -6.49 18.49 10.18
C LEU A 46 -6.77 16.98 10.23
N GLY A 47 -8.05 16.58 10.22
CA GLY A 47 -8.46 15.17 10.19
C GLY A 47 -8.03 14.44 8.91
N GLU A 48 -8.08 15.11 7.75
CA GLU A 48 -7.64 14.53 6.47
C GLU A 48 -6.11 14.36 6.44
N LYS A 49 -5.37 15.36 6.94
CA LYS A 49 -3.92 15.28 7.04
C LYS A 49 -3.47 14.15 7.96
N ILE A 50 -4.12 14.00 9.12
CA ILE A 50 -3.81 12.94 10.09
C ILE A 50 -4.10 11.57 9.47
N THR A 51 -5.23 11.41 8.79
CA THR A 51 -5.61 10.15 8.14
C THR A 51 -4.59 9.76 7.05
N ASN A 52 -4.27 10.70 6.16
CA ASN A 52 -3.29 10.48 5.09
C ASN A 52 -1.90 10.13 5.61
N LEU A 53 -1.42 10.83 6.66
CA LEU A 53 -0.12 10.57 7.26
C LEU A 53 -0.09 9.18 7.92
N THR A 54 -1.16 8.81 8.61
CA THR A 54 -1.29 7.49 9.26
C THR A 54 -1.27 6.37 8.22
N SER A 55 -2.02 6.50 7.12
CA SER A 55 -2.02 5.54 6.02
C SER A 55 -0.62 5.40 5.38
N ILE A 56 0.11 6.50 5.14
CA ILE A 56 1.48 6.43 4.59
C ILE A 56 2.42 5.65 5.53
N VAL A 57 2.40 5.95 6.83
CA VAL A 57 3.27 5.28 7.81
C VAL A 57 2.93 3.78 7.88
N LEU A 58 1.64 3.44 7.86
CA LEU A 58 1.20 2.05 7.90
C LEU A 58 1.56 1.28 6.63
N VAL A 59 1.30 1.84 5.45
CA VAL A 59 1.62 1.21 4.16
C VAL A 59 3.11 1.02 3.99
N SER A 60 3.92 2.00 4.39
CA SER A 60 5.38 1.89 4.35
C SER A 60 5.90 0.82 5.31
N MET A 61 5.41 0.76 6.55
CA MET A 61 5.74 -0.32 7.50
C MET A 61 5.32 -1.69 6.98
N ALA A 62 4.11 -1.84 6.44
CA ALA A 62 3.61 -3.09 5.90
C ALA A 62 4.46 -3.56 4.70
N THR A 63 4.77 -2.65 3.78
CA THR A 63 5.63 -2.92 2.63
C THR A 63 7.03 -3.38 3.06
N LEU A 64 7.66 -2.70 4.01
CA LEU A 64 8.96 -3.09 4.56
C LEU A 64 8.92 -4.48 5.20
N PHE A 65 7.88 -4.76 5.99
CA PHE A 65 7.68 -6.07 6.59
C PHE A 65 7.56 -7.17 5.52
N PHE A 66 6.80 -6.91 4.44
CA PHE A 66 6.69 -7.84 3.32
C PHE A 66 8.01 -8.08 2.62
N ILE A 67 8.79 -7.02 2.35
CA ILE A 67 10.12 -7.14 1.73
C ILE A 67 11.02 -8.03 2.59
N VAL A 68 11.07 -7.80 3.91
CA VAL A 68 11.87 -8.63 4.84
C VAL A 68 11.39 -10.08 4.83
N ARG A 69 10.08 -10.29 4.80
CA ARG A 69 9.48 -11.63 4.81
C ARG A 69 9.74 -12.41 3.51
N ILE A 70 9.70 -11.72 2.37
CA ILE A 70 10.04 -12.27 1.05
C ILE A 70 11.53 -12.64 1.04
N ARG A 71 12.40 -11.75 1.52
CA ARG A 71 13.85 -12.02 1.68
C ARG A 71 14.14 -13.25 2.51
N GLY A 72 13.45 -13.42 3.64
CA GLY A 72 13.62 -14.58 4.51
C GLY A 72 13.17 -15.90 3.89
N SER A 73 12.18 -15.87 2.98
CA SER A 73 11.70 -17.07 2.28
C SER A 73 12.29 -17.27 0.88
N ALA A 74 13.10 -16.35 0.37
CA ALA A 74 13.62 -16.37 -1.00
C ALA A 74 14.24 -17.71 -1.43
N LYS A 75 14.88 -18.44 -0.50
CA LYS A 75 15.49 -19.77 -0.77
C LYS A 75 14.48 -20.88 -1.10
N HIS A 76 13.21 -20.73 -0.70
CA HIS A 76 12.17 -21.75 -0.86
C HIS A 76 11.12 -21.39 -1.91
N LEU A 77 11.28 -20.22 -2.55
CA LEU A 77 10.32 -19.68 -3.53
C LEU A 77 10.75 -20.02 -4.95
N SER A 78 9.78 -20.32 -5.81
CA SER A 78 10.07 -20.41 -7.24
C SER A 78 10.37 -19.05 -7.84
N LYS A 79 11.05 -19.04 -8.99
CA LYS A 79 11.34 -17.79 -9.74
C LYS A 79 10.07 -17.04 -10.13
N MET A 80 9.01 -17.76 -10.52
CA MET A 80 7.74 -17.17 -10.93
C MET A 80 7.03 -16.48 -9.76
N THR A 81 7.05 -17.09 -8.59
CA THR A 81 6.41 -16.53 -7.40
C THR A 81 7.19 -15.37 -6.81
N GLY A 82 8.51 -15.41 -6.92
CA GLY A 82 9.35 -14.25 -6.65
C GLY A 82 8.97 -13.03 -7.49
N MET A 83 8.83 -13.24 -8.81
CA MET A 83 8.43 -12.19 -9.75
C MET A 83 7.06 -11.60 -9.39
N MET A 84 6.04 -12.44 -9.19
CA MET A 84 4.70 -12.00 -8.80
C MET A 84 4.68 -11.26 -7.45
N ALA A 85 5.47 -11.71 -6.48
CA ALA A 85 5.55 -11.04 -5.18
C ALA A 85 6.22 -9.66 -5.26
N ALA A 86 7.29 -9.53 -6.04
CA ALA A 86 7.95 -8.24 -6.26
C ALA A 86 7.03 -7.26 -7.01
N MET A 87 6.33 -7.74 -8.04
CA MET A 87 5.33 -6.95 -8.78
C MET A 87 4.21 -6.47 -7.85
N ALA A 88 3.52 -7.39 -7.17
CA ALA A 88 2.36 -7.07 -6.35
C ALA A 88 2.71 -6.10 -5.21
N THR A 89 3.85 -6.31 -4.53
CA THR A 89 4.27 -5.42 -3.43
C THR A 89 4.62 -4.02 -3.92
N SER A 90 5.36 -3.92 -5.02
CA SER A 90 5.74 -2.64 -5.63
C SER A 90 4.52 -1.86 -6.13
N MET A 91 3.62 -2.53 -6.86
CA MET A 91 2.42 -1.91 -7.41
C MET A 91 1.50 -1.37 -6.31
N MET A 92 1.17 -2.21 -5.33
CA MET A 92 0.23 -1.82 -4.29
C MET A 92 0.77 -0.71 -3.41
N ALA A 93 2.07 -0.76 -3.06
CA ALA A 93 2.71 0.31 -2.29
C ALA A 93 2.74 1.64 -3.06
N SER A 94 3.14 1.61 -4.34
CA SER A 94 3.25 2.83 -5.17
C SER A 94 1.90 3.45 -5.51
N VAL A 95 0.86 2.65 -5.75
CA VAL A 95 -0.50 3.17 -6.00
C VAL A 95 -1.04 3.89 -4.76
N VAL A 96 -0.94 3.29 -3.58
CA VAL A 96 -1.49 3.90 -2.36
C VAL A 96 -0.71 5.15 -1.97
N ILE A 97 0.63 5.07 -1.92
CA ILE A 97 1.48 6.22 -1.61
C ILE A 97 1.31 7.32 -2.65
N GLY A 98 1.23 6.96 -3.93
CA GLY A 98 0.99 7.89 -5.03
C GLY A 98 -0.38 8.57 -4.94
N THR A 99 -1.43 7.85 -4.57
CA THR A 99 -2.78 8.41 -4.36
C THR A 99 -2.76 9.47 -3.27
N ILE A 100 -2.11 9.18 -2.14
CA ILE A 100 -2.00 10.12 -1.01
C ILE A 100 -1.15 11.34 -1.38
N LEU A 101 -0.05 11.15 -2.12
CA LEU A 101 0.74 12.26 -2.68
C LEU A 101 -0.07 13.11 -3.67
N GLY A 102 -0.94 12.51 -4.49
CA GLY A 102 -1.85 13.22 -5.38
C GLY A 102 -2.79 14.14 -4.61
N LEU A 103 -3.30 13.67 -3.46
CA LEU A 103 -4.16 14.45 -2.56
C LEU A 103 -3.40 15.59 -1.85
N LEU A 104 -2.17 15.33 -1.40
CA LEU A 104 -1.38 16.28 -0.62
C LEU A 104 -0.82 17.44 -1.45
N LEU A 105 -0.24 17.14 -2.62
CA LEU A 105 0.44 18.16 -3.43
C LEU A 105 -0.51 18.85 -4.42
N LYS A 106 -1.71 18.31 -4.64
CA LYS A 106 -2.70 18.79 -5.64
C LYS A 106 -2.13 18.98 -7.07
N GLY A 107 -0.94 18.44 -7.33
CA GLY A 107 -0.16 18.65 -8.54
C GLY A 107 0.23 17.32 -9.16
N MET A 108 -0.33 17.02 -10.33
CA MET A 108 -0.16 15.72 -11.00
C MET A 108 1.30 15.40 -11.30
N PHE A 109 2.10 16.37 -11.76
CA PHE A 109 3.48 16.14 -12.17
C PHE A 109 4.37 15.73 -11.00
N LEU A 110 4.40 16.52 -9.92
CA LEU A 110 5.29 16.30 -8.79
C LEU A 110 4.92 15.00 -8.05
N SER A 111 3.62 14.75 -7.85
CA SER A 111 3.13 13.52 -7.23
C SER A 111 3.46 12.28 -8.06
N THR A 112 3.40 12.37 -9.40
CA THR A 112 3.78 11.27 -10.30
C THR A 112 5.26 10.97 -10.26
N VAL A 113 6.11 11.99 -10.35
CA VAL A 113 7.57 11.80 -10.30
C VAL A 113 7.98 11.15 -8.98
N VAL A 114 7.46 11.63 -7.85
CA VAL A 114 7.76 11.07 -6.54
C VAL A 114 7.17 9.65 -6.38
N GLY A 115 5.94 9.43 -6.84
CA GLY A 115 5.29 8.11 -6.80
C GLY A 115 6.04 7.06 -7.60
N VAL A 116 6.50 7.41 -8.81
CA VAL A 116 7.32 6.54 -9.67
C VAL A 116 8.66 6.22 -9.01
N VAL A 117 9.37 7.23 -8.48
CA VAL A 117 10.66 7.01 -7.81
C VAL A 117 10.50 6.07 -6.61
N ILE A 118 9.48 6.28 -5.78
CA ILE A 118 9.19 5.41 -4.63
C ILE A 118 8.86 3.98 -5.12
N GLY A 119 8.00 3.83 -6.13
CA GLY A 119 7.65 2.53 -6.69
C GLY A 119 8.85 1.77 -7.25
N VAL A 120 9.71 2.44 -8.02
CA VAL A 120 10.93 1.84 -8.56
C VAL A 120 11.86 1.37 -7.44
N VAL A 121 12.07 2.19 -6.41
CA VAL A 121 12.92 1.84 -5.27
C VAL A 121 12.37 0.62 -4.52
N ILE A 122 11.06 0.62 -4.22
CA ILE A 122 10.40 -0.52 -3.56
C ILE A 122 10.51 -1.79 -4.40
N GLY A 123 10.20 -1.71 -5.70
CA GLY A 123 10.28 -2.83 -6.63
C GLY A 123 11.69 -3.40 -6.78
N PHE A 124 12.71 -2.54 -6.81
CA PHE A 124 14.10 -2.96 -6.84
C PHE A 124 14.48 -3.73 -5.57
N PHE A 125 14.20 -3.19 -4.38
CA PHE A 125 14.54 -3.84 -3.12
C PHE A 125 13.75 -5.14 -2.89
N ALA A 126 12.48 -5.20 -3.31
CA ALA A 126 11.67 -6.41 -3.24
C ALA A 126 12.21 -7.50 -4.18
N GLY A 127 12.48 -7.16 -5.44
CA GLY A 127 12.85 -8.13 -6.48
C GLY A 127 14.32 -8.57 -6.47
N GLN A 128 15.26 -7.71 -6.03
CA GLN A 128 16.71 -8.01 -6.03
C GLN A 128 17.04 -9.30 -5.29
N THR A 129 16.26 -9.63 -4.27
CA THR A 129 16.52 -10.77 -3.39
C THR A 129 16.03 -12.10 -3.94
N LEU A 130 15.31 -12.09 -5.07
CA LEU A 130 14.78 -13.26 -5.74
C LEU A 130 15.48 -13.51 -7.06
N SER A 131 15.49 -12.53 -7.96
CA SER A 131 16.21 -12.59 -9.24
C SER A 131 16.33 -11.21 -9.88
N GLN A 132 17.30 -11.04 -10.80
CA GLN A 132 17.42 -9.81 -11.58
C GLN A 132 16.16 -9.53 -12.42
N VAL A 133 15.52 -10.57 -12.96
CA VAL A 133 14.26 -10.43 -13.73
C VAL A 133 13.12 -9.99 -12.83
N ALA A 134 13.02 -10.52 -11.60
CA ALA A 134 12.01 -10.08 -10.62
C ALA A 134 12.21 -8.62 -10.19
N ALA A 135 13.46 -8.15 -10.10
CA ALA A 135 13.75 -6.73 -9.85
C ALA A 135 13.28 -5.83 -10.99
N LEU A 136 13.54 -6.22 -12.24
CA LEU A 136 13.06 -5.47 -13.42
C LEU A 136 11.53 -5.42 -13.46
N ASP A 137 10.87 -6.54 -13.23
CA ASP A 137 9.42 -6.64 -13.26
C ASP A 137 8.78 -5.82 -12.11
N GLY A 138 9.37 -5.87 -10.91
CA GLY A 138 8.99 -5.04 -9.78
C GLY A 138 9.18 -3.54 -10.04
N MET A 139 10.26 -3.14 -10.71
CA MET A 139 10.49 -1.73 -11.08
C MET A 139 9.47 -1.26 -12.11
N MET A 140 9.23 -2.03 -13.18
CA MET A 140 8.22 -1.71 -14.21
C MET A 140 6.82 -1.56 -13.61
N SER A 141 6.47 -2.48 -12.70
CA SER A 141 5.23 -2.43 -11.95
C SER A 141 5.14 -1.21 -11.03
N GLY A 142 6.26 -0.83 -10.39
CA GLY A 142 6.35 0.37 -9.57
C GLY A 142 6.19 1.66 -10.37
N VAL A 143 6.70 1.72 -11.61
CA VAL A 143 6.44 2.83 -12.54
C VAL A 143 4.95 2.89 -12.85
N MET A 144 4.33 1.75 -13.17
CA MET A 144 2.90 1.70 -13.50
C MET A 144 2.03 2.17 -12.32
N GLY A 145 2.30 1.66 -11.12
CA GLY A 145 1.57 2.06 -9.91
C GLY A 145 1.83 3.52 -9.51
N GLY A 146 3.06 3.99 -9.66
CA GLY A 146 3.46 5.37 -9.38
C GLY A 146 2.85 6.41 -10.32
N MET A 147 2.46 6.02 -11.53
CA MET A 147 1.68 6.87 -12.44
C MET A 147 0.18 6.82 -12.13
N MET A 148 -0.37 5.62 -11.88
CA MET A 148 -1.82 5.45 -11.65
C MET A 148 -2.28 6.01 -10.31
N GLY A 149 -1.46 5.90 -9.25
CA GLY A 149 -1.81 6.38 -7.92
C GLY A 149 -2.12 7.89 -7.88
N PRO A 150 -1.18 8.77 -8.26
CA PRO A 150 -1.41 10.22 -8.24
C PRO A 150 -2.56 10.67 -9.13
N MET A 151 -2.80 9.99 -10.25
CA MET A 151 -3.95 10.23 -11.10
C MET A 151 -5.26 9.99 -10.34
N LEU A 152 -5.38 8.89 -9.61
CA LEU A 152 -6.53 8.63 -8.74
C LEU A 152 -6.64 9.68 -7.62
N GLY A 153 -5.53 10.07 -7.03
CA GLY A 153 -5.51 11.08 -5.96
C GLY A 153 -6.03 12.44 -6.42
N VAL A 154 -5.56 12.96 -7.56
CA VAL A 154 -5.99 14.26 -8.08
C VAL A 154 -7.45 14.24 -8.56
N MET A 155 -7.91 13.11 -9.12
CA MET A 155 -9.30 13.01 -9.59
C MET A 155 -10.33 13.02 -8.46
N VAL A 156 -10.00 12.49 -7.28
CA VAL A 156 -10.95 12.40 -6.15
C VAL A 156 -10.84 13.59 -5.18
N LEU A 157 -10.07 14.61 -5.54
CA LEU A 157 -9.87 15.81 -4.72
C LEU A 157 -11.18 16.60 -4.48
N GLY A 158 -12.16 16.47 -5.38
CA GLY A 158 -13.43 17.23 -5.36
C GLY A 158 -14.67 16.48 -4.86
N ASP A 159 -14.59 15.17 -4.62
CA ASP A 159 -15.72 14.36 -4.14
C ASP A 159 -15.51 13.94 -2.68
N HIS A 160 -14.80 12.83 -2.46
CA HIS A 160 -14.69 12.17 -1.15
C HIS A 160 -13.27 11.62 -0.90
N PRO A 161 -12.27 12.50 -0.68
CA PRO A 161 -10.87 12.10 -0.59
C PRO A 161 -10.59 11.08 0.53
N VAL A 162 -11.20 11.26 1.71
CA VAL A 162 -11.03 10.35 2.86
C VAL A 162 -11.57 8.94 2.56
N LEU A 163 -12.72 8.86 1.90
CA LEU A 163 -13.41 7.60 1.63
C LEU A 163 -12.65 6.77 0.58
N THR A 164 -12.05 7.45 -0.40
CA THR A 164 -11.17 6.82 -1.39
C THR A 164 -9.88 6.29 -0.77
N VAL A 165 -9.24 7.04 0.13
CA VAL A 165 -8.04 6.55 0.83
C VAL A 165 -8.38 5.31 1.66
N LEU A 166 -9.49 5.32 2.39
CA LEU A 166 -9.95 4.17 3.17
C LEU A 166 -10.25 2.95 2.28
N PHE A 167 -10.88 3.17 1.12
CA PHE A 167 -11.09 2.11 0.14
C PHE A 167 -9.77 1.55 -0.41
N MET A 168 -8.80 2.40 -0.72
CA MET A 168 -7.48 1.98 -1.20
C MET A 168 -6.69 1.21 -0.13
N ASP A 169 -6.78 1.63 1.13
CA ASP A 169 -6.19 0.90 2.26
C ASP A 169 -6.83 -0.49 2.42
N LEU A 170 -8.16 -0.60 2.24
CA LEU A 170 -8.86 -1.88 2.26
C LEU A 170 -8.41 -2.79 1.10
N VAL A 171 -8.31 -2.26 -0.11
CA VAL A 171 -7.83 -3.02 -1.28
C VAL A 171 -6.39 -3.47 -1.07
N PHE A 172 -5.53 -2.59 -0.56
CA PHE A 172 -4.15 -2.91 -0.19
C PHE A 172 -4.09 -4.07 0.82
N ALA A 173 -4.89 -3.98 1.89
CA ALA A 173 -5.01 -5.03 2.90
C ALA A 173 -5.41 -6.38 2.30
N VAL A 174 -6.46 -6.42 1.49
CA VAL A 174 -6.96 -7.65 0.85
C VAL A 174 -5.91 -8.24 -0.09
N MET A 175 -5.28 -7.42 -0.92
CA MET A 175 -4.25 -7.87 -1.87
C MET A 175 -3.01 -8.41 -1.15
N MET A 176 -2.58 -7.76 -0.07
CA MET A 176 -1.47 -8.24 0.75
C MET A 176 -1.80 -9.56 1.46
N ILE A 177 -3.02 -9.73 1.96
CA ILE A 177 -3.47 -11.01 2.53
C ILE A 177 -3.44 -12.11 1.46
N ALA A 178 -3.96 -11.85 0.26
CA ALA A 178 -3.96 -12.80 -0.84
C ALA A 178 -2.53 -13.20 -1.22
N LEU A 179 -1.62 -12.24 -1.34
CA LEU A 179 -0.22 -12.48 -1.63
C LEU A 179 0.46 -13.32 -0.54
N TYR A 180 0.20 -13.02 0.73
CA TYR A 180 0.75 -13.77 1.85
C TYR A 180 0.28 -15.23 1.87
N GLN A 181 -1.00 -15.46 1.60
CA GLN A 181 -1.59 -16.80 1.53
C GLN A 181 -0.99 -17.60 0.37
N PHE A 182 -0.81 -16.96 -0.78
CA PHE A 182 -0.14 -17.54 -1.94
C PHE A 182 1.30 -17.95 -1.59
N LEU A 183 2.06 -17.04 -0.98
CA LEU A 183 3.46 -17.27 -0.59
C LEU A 183 3.61 -18.45 0.40
N ILE A 184 2.75 -18.53 1.41
CA ILE A 184 2.75 -19.65 2.37
C ILE A 184 2.44 -20.97 1.70
N THR A 185 1.45 -20.98 0.80
CA THR A 185 1.00 -22.20 0.13
C THR A 185 2.14 -22.80 -0.69
N GLU A 186 2.88 -21.94 -1.40
CA GLU A 186 4.02 -22.38 -2.19
C GLU A 186 5.21 -22.82 -1.34
N VAL A 187 5.56 -22.06 -0.30
CA VAL A 187 6.63 -22.47 0.63
C VAL A 187 6.30 -23.84 1.25
N ARG A 188 5.04 -24.09 1.61
CA ARG A 188 4.61 -25.40 2.11
C ARG A 188 4.75 -26.50 1.05
N ALA A 189 4.34 -26.23 -0.19
CA ALA A 189 4.45 -27.19 -1.29
C ALA A 189 5.92 -27.57 -1.56
N SER A 190 6.84 -26.60 -1.52
CA SER A 190 8.29 -26.82 -1.66
C SER A 190 8.86 -27.70 -0.54
N LEU A 191 8.38 -27.56 0.69
CA LEU A 191 8.84 -28.36 1.83
C LEU A 191 8.31 -29.80 1.81
N VAL A 192 7.11 -30.03 1.28
CA VAL A 192 6.56 -31.40 1.13
C VAL A 192 7.26 -32.16 0.00
N LYS A 193 7.76 -31.45 -1.02
CA LYS A 193 8.42 -32.05 -2.19
C LYS A 193 9.89 -32.44 -1.96
N GLN A 194 10.46 -32.16 -0.80
CA GLN A 194 11.73 -32.74 -0.35
C GLN A 194 11.44 -33.91 0.60
N PRO A 195 11.10 -35.12 0.10
CA PRO A 195 11.25 -36.30 0.92
C PRO A 195 12.75 -36.52 1.16
N ASN A 196 13.09 -36.79 2.41
CA ASN A 196 14.43 -37.12 2.89
C ASN A 196 15.16 -38.11 1.99
#